data_AF-A0A7X6SUC7-F1
#
_entry.id   AF-A0A7X6SUC7-F1
#
_cell.length_a   1.000
_cell.length_b   1.000
_cell.length_c   1.000
_cell.angle_alpha   90.00
_cell.angle_beta   90.00
_cell.angle_gamma   90.00
#
_symmetry.space_group_name_H-M   'P 1'
#
loop_
_entity.id
_entity.type
_entity.pdbx_description
1 polymer ?
#
loop_
_entity_poly.entity_id
_entity_poly.type
_entity_poly.pdbx_seq_one_letter_code
_entity_poly.pdbx_strand_id
1 'polypeptide(L)'
;MKYGYFDDINREYVITTPKTPLPWINYLGSQDFFRLISNTSGGYCFYKDAKLMRMTRYRYNNSPIDCNGHYYYIKDGDTIWNPGWQPVRTELDSDECRRGLGYTVFESSQKGIRA
;
A
#
# COMPACT_ATOMS: atom_id res chain seq x y z
N MET A 1 12.37 -18.16 1.27
CA MET A 1 12.35 -16.81 1.88
C MET A 1 10.92 -16.44 2.23
N LYS A 2 10.70 -15.72 3.34
CA LYS A 2 9.38 -15.21 3.76
C LYS A 2 9.40 -13.67 3.70
N TYR A 3 8.29 -13.05 3.35
CA TYR A 3 8.12 -11.59 3.24
C TYR A 3 7.10 -11.03 4.25
N GLY A 4 6.64 -11.89 5.17
CA GLY A 4 5.56 -11.61 6.09
C GLY A 4 5.12 -12.86 6.86
N TYR A 5 4.14 -12.69 7.74
CA TYR A 5 3.59 -13.74 8.60
C TYR A 5 2.11 -13.48 8.93
N PHE A 6 1.41 -14.51 9.42
CA PHE A 6 0.05 -14.38 9.93
C PHE A 6 0.08 -13.92 11.39
N ASP A 7 -0.73 -12.91 11.68
CA ASP A 7 -1.10 -12.50 13.04
C ASP A 7 -2.55 -12.92 13.27
N ASP A 8 -2.71 -14.13 13.80
CA ASP A 8 -4.02 -14.77 13.96
C ASP A 8 -4.89 -14.04 15.01
N ILE A 9 -4.26 -13.39 15.99
CA ILE A 9 -4.96 -12.63 17.04
C ILE A 9 -5.65 -11.42 16.42
N ASN A 10 -4.92 -10.67 15.59
CA ASN A 10 -5.46 -9.49 14.93
C ASN A 10 -6.23 -9.82 13.63
N ARG A 11 -6.14 -11.08 13.17
CA ARG A 11 -6.68 -11.58 11.90
C ARG A 11 -6.08 -10.82 10.71
N GLU A 12 -4.77 -10.67 10.75
CA GLU A 12 -4.00 -9.92 9.76
C GLU A 12 -2.94 -10.78 9.08
N TYR A 13 -2.59 -10.40 7.87
CA TYR A 13 -1.30 -10.78 7.29
C TYR A 13 -0.36 -9.57 7.35
N VAL A 14 0.77 -9.73 8.05
CA VAL A 14 1.79 -8.71 8.26
C VAL A 14 2.88 -8.87 7.23
N ILE A 15 3.11 -7.83 6.41
CA ILE A 15 4.16 -7.76 5.40
C ILE A 15 5.30 -6.90 5.99
N THR A 16 6.50 -7.45 6.06
CA THR A 16 7.65 -6.82 6.75
C THR A 16 8.69 -6.25 5.78
N THR A 17 8.33 -6.13 4.50
CA THR A 17 9.17 -5.51 3.48
C THR A 17 8.31 -5.03 2.31
N PRO A 18 8.61 -3.86 1.73
CA PRO A 18 7.84 -3.35 0.60
C PRO A 18 8.24 -4.04 -0.72
N LYS A 19 9.34 -4.81 -0.73
CA LYS A 19 9.91 -5.51 -1.89
C LYS A 19 9.42 -6.96 -1.98
N THR A 20 8.11 -7.15 -1.97
CA THR A 20 7.48 -8.47 -2.18
C THR A 20 7.72 -8.98 -3.62
N PRO A 21 7.63 -10.30 -3.89
CA PRO A 21 7.85 -10.85 -5.24
C PRO A 21 6.92 -10.27 -6.31
N LEU A 22 5.71 -9.92 -5.89
CA LEU A 22 4.68 -9.19 -6.64
C LEU A 22 3.94 -8.27 -5.67
N PRO A 23 3.24 -7.22 -6.15
CA PRO A 23 2.37 -6.40 -5.31
C PRO A 23 1.30 -7.29 -4.69
N TRP A 24 1.26 -7.33 -3.36
CA TRP A 24 0.23 -8.07 -2.63
C TRP A 24 -0.88 -7.10 -2.30
N ILE A 25 -2.14 -7.45 -2.60
CA ILE A 25 -3.28 -6.54 -2.48
C ILE A 25 -4.26 -6.96 -1.38
N ASN A 26 -5.12 -6.02 -1.00
CA ASN A 26 -6.26 -6.20 -0.12
C ASN A 26 -7.44 -5.49 -0.77
N TYR A 27 -8.65 -5.91 -0.39
CA TYR A 27 -9.90 -5.28 -0.79
C TYR A 27 -10.48 -4.54 0.40
N LEU A 28 -10.78 -3.27 0.20
CA LEU A 28 -11.54 -2.47 1.16
C LEU A 28 -12.96 -2.28 0.62
N GLY A 29 -13.94 -2.30 1.52
CA GLY A 29 -15.36 -2.18 1.18
C GLY A 29 -16.12 -3.51 1.20
N SER A 30 -17.35 -3.47 1.68
CA SER A 30 -18.25 -4.62 1.82
C SER A 30 -19.67 -4.36 1.30
N GLN A 31 -19.90 -3.18 0.70
CA GLN A 31 -21.20 -2.75 0.19
C GLN A 31 -21.03 -2.26 -1.25
N ASP A 32 -21.22 -0.96 -1.49
CA ASP A 32 -21.22 -0.42 -2.86
C ASP A 32 -19.91 0.23 -3.27
N PHE A 33 -19.08 0.68 -2.33
CA PHE A 33 -17.78 1.30 -2.60
C PHE A 33 -16.65 0.33 -2.33
N PHE A 34 -15.71 0.20 -3.27
CA PHE A 34 -14.59 -0.71 -3.18
C PHE A 34 -13.26 -0.06 -3.51
N ARG A 35 -12.19 -0.58 -2.91
CA ARG A 35 -10.80 -0.21 -3.22
C ARG A 35 -9.91 -1.44 -3.27
N LEU A 36 -9.10 -1.54 -4.32
CA LEU A 36 -7.91 -2.39 -4.33
C LEU A 36 -6.74 -1.57 -3.78
N ILE A 37 -6.02 -2.13 -2.82
CA ILE A 37 -4.86 -1.47 -2.20
C ILE A 37 -3.67 -2.44 -2.04
N SER A 38 -2.53 -2.11 -2.62
CA SER A 38 -1.30 -2.92 -2.55
C SER A 38 -0.49 -2.70 -1.28
N ASN A 39 0.66 -3.37 -1.12
CA ASN A 39 1.58 -3.18 0.01
C ASN A 39 2.46 -1.95 -0.16
N THR A 40 2.35 -1.28 -1.30
CA THR A 40 3.03 -0.02 -1.59
C THR A 40 2.04 1.09 -1.97
N SER A 41 0.84 1.02 -1.38
CA SER A 41 -0.26 1.99 -1.56
C SER A 41 -0.83 2.15 -2.98
N GLY A 42 -0.44 1.27 -3.90
CA GLY A 42 -0.97 1.18 -5.25
C GLY A 42 -2.42 0.70 -5.32
N GLY A 43 -3.05 0.84 -6.49
CA GLY A 43 -4.41 0.41 -6.76
C GLY A 43 -5.38 1.57 -7.03
N TYR A 44 -6.68 1.28 -6.99
CA TYR A 44 -7.74 2.22 -7.33
C TYR A 44 -9.04 1.92 -6.57
N CYS A 45 -9.98 2.86 -6.63
CA CYS A 45 -11.32 2.74 -6.08
C CYS A 45 -12.41 2.98 -7.12
N PHE A 46 -13.58 2.40 -6.86
CA PHE A 46 -14.76 2.49 -7.69
C PHE A 46 -16.04 2.32 -6.85
N TYR A 47 -17.16 2.80 -7.38
CA TYR A 47 -18.49 2.61 -6.80
C TYR A 47 -19.31 1.68 -7.69
N LYS A 48 -19.71 0.52 -7.19
CA LYS A 48 -20.49 -0.56 -7.83
C LYS A 48 -19.86 -1.22 -9.05
N ASP A 49 -19.40 -0.45 -10.04
CA ASP A 49 -18.90 -0.95 -11.32
C ASP A 49 -17.47 -0.46 -11.59
N ALA A 50 -16.52 -1.40 -11.64
CA ALA A 50 -15.10 -1.10 -11.83
C ALA A 50 -14.72 -0.63 -13.25
N LYS A 51 -15.63 -0.75 -14.22
CA LYS A 51 -15.50 -0.27 -15.61
C LYS A 51 -16.18 1.09 -15.79
N LEU A 52 -17.42 1.24 -15.31
CA LEU A 52 -18.26 2.40 -15.58
C LEU A 52 -18.15 3.51 -14.52
N MET A 53 -17.81 3.16 -13.27
CA MET A 53 -17.81 4.08 -12.13
C MET A 53 -16.48 4.03 -11.37
N ARG A 54 -15.38 3.93 -12.13
CA ARG A 54 -14.02 4.01 -11.59
C ARG A 54 -13.65 5.45 -11.27
N MET A 55 -13.21 5.70 -10.04
CA MET A 55 -12.87 7.06 -9.57
C MET A 55 -11.38 7.38 -9.74
N THR A 56 -10.49 6.43 -9.47
CA THR A 56 -9.04 6.63 -9.58
C THR A 56 -8.43 5.76 -10.67
N ARG A 57 -7.44 6.30 -11.39
CA ARG A 57 -6.76 5.60 -12.49
C ARG A 57 -5.70 4.65 -11.95
N TYR A 58 -5.62 3.46 -12.54
CA TYR A 58 -4.56 2.49 -12.29
C TYR A 58 -4.07 1.89 -13.60
N ARG A 59 -2.75 1.70 -13.73
CA ARG A 59 -2.13 1.08 -14.91
C ARG A 59 -1.74 -0.35 -14.59
N TYR A 60 -2.41 -1.30 -15.22
CA TYR A 60 -1.94 -2.69 -15.28
C TYR A 60 -0.70 -2.77 -16.17
N ASN A 61 0.20 -3.72 -15.87
CA ASN A 61 1.46 -3.92 -16.59
C ASN A 61 2.31 -2.63 -16.69
N ASN A 62 2.31 -1.82 -15.64
CA ASN A 62 3.14 -0.62 -15.60
C ASN A 62 4.63 -1.00 -15.41
N SER A 63 5.53 -0.13 -15.83
CA SER A 63 6.97 -0.26 -15.60
C SER A 63 7.52 1.01 -14.95
N PRO A 64 7.88 0.99 -13.66
CA PRO A 64 7.77 -0.13 -12.73
C PRO A 64 6.32 -0.49 -12.35
N ILE A 65 6.13 -1.73 -11.90
CA ILE A 65 4.82 -2.23 -11.44
C ILE A 65 4.30 -1.43 -10.23
N ASP A 66 2.98 -1.29 -10.15
CA ASP A 66 2.26 -0.72 -9.00
C ASP A 66 2.53 0.76 -8.65
N CYS A 67 3.14 1.52 -9.56
CA CYS A 67 3.37 2.96 -9.40
C CYS A 67 2.15 3.84 -9.76
N ASN A 68 0.95 3.43 -9.35
CA ASN A 68 -0.25 4.27 -9.35
C ASN A 68 -1.09 3.94 -8.11
N GLY A 69 -1.24 4.91 -7.21
CA GLY A 69 -1.83 4.68 -5.90
C GLY A 69 -2.25 5.95 -5.20
N HIS A 70 -2.48 5.82 -3.89
CA HIS A 70 -2.82 6.93 -3.02
C HIS A 70 -1.59 7.23 -2.18
N TYR A 71 -0.89 8.31 -2.51
CA TYR A 71 0.43 8.59 -1.96
C TYR A 71 0.41 9.79 -1.04
N TYR A 72 1.03 9.63 0.13
CA TYR A 72 1.32 10.70 1.06
C TYR A 72 2.81 10.96 1.03
N TYR A 73 3.21 12.14 0.55
CA TYR A 73 4.61 12.54 0.50
C TYR A 73 4.95 13.32 1.75
N ILE A 74 6.06 12.95 2.39
CA ILE A 74 6.62 13.61 3.55
C ILE A 74 7.96 14.19 3.11
N LYS A 75 8.14 15.49 3.29
CA LYS A 75 9.41 16.19 3.01
C LYS A 75 10.03 16.66 4.32
N ASP A 76 11.20 16.13 4.63
CA ASP A 76 12.01 16.50 5.78
C ASP A 76 13.42 16.92 5.31
N GLY A 77 13.70 18.22 5.38
CA GLY A 77 14.87 18.83 4.73
C GLY A 77 14.90 18.53 3.23
N ASP A 78 16.00 17.90 2.79
CA ASP A 78 16.22 17.47 1.40
C ASP A 78 15.70 16.05 1.11
N THR A 79 15.15 15.36 2.11
CA THR A 79 14.62 14.00 1.95
C THR A 79 13.12 14.06 1.71
N ILE A 80 12.69 13.44 0.62
CA ILE A 80 11.27 13.18 0.34
C ILE A 80 11.08 11.67 0.50
N TRP A 81 10.04 11.25 1.18
CA TRP A 81 9.69 9.84 1.32
C TRP A 81 8.18 9.68 1.43
N ASN A 82 7.70 8.44 1.43
CA ASN A 82 6.29 8.14 1.59
C ASN A 82 6.13 6.82 2.35
N PRO A 83 5.03 6.62 3.12
CA PRO A 83 4.95 5.46 4.00
C PRO A 83 4.94 4.11 3.29
N GLY A 84 4.27 4.01 2.14
CA GLY A 84 4.24 2.80 1.33
C GLY A 84 5.48 2.55 0.47
N TRP A 85 6.64 3.16 0.78
CA TRP A 85 7.90 3.11 0.01
C TRP A 85 7.84 3.60 -1.46
N GLN A 86 6.96 3.07 -2.31
CA GLN A 86 6.69 3.60 -3.65
C GLN A 86 5.72 4.79 -3.60
N PRO A 87 5.92 5.83 -4.43
CA PRO A 87 6.75 5.82 -5.63
C PRO A 87 8.18 6.32 -5.43
N VAL A 88 8.49 6.97 -4.30
CA VAL A 88 9.78 7.66 -4.13
C VAL A 88 10.94 6.68 -3.96
N ARG A 89 10.67 5.54 -3.30
CA ARG A 89 11.62 4.46 -3.01
C ARG A 89 12.82 4.86 -2.16
N THR A 90 12.70 5.98 -1.43
CA THR A 90 13.62 6.33 -0.36
C THR A 90 13.73 5.18 0.61
N GLU A 91 14.96 4.85 1.01
CA GLU A 91 15.21 3.84 2.04
C GLU A 91 14.54 4.28 3.34
N LEU A 92 13.90 3.32 4.03
CA LEU A 92 13.13 3.53 5.24
C LEU A 92 13.86 2.83 6.40
N ASP A 93 13.88 3.46 7.58
CA ASP A 93 14.44 2.86 8.79
C ASP A 93 13.59 1.66 9.25
N SER A 94 12.28 1.72 9.03
CA SER A 94 11.34 0.61 9.22
C SER A 94 10.17 0.71 8.23
N ASP A 95 9.62 -0.44 7.84
CA ASP A 95 8.45 -0.57 6.96
C ASP A 95 7.65 -1.81 7.34
N GLU A 96 6.36 -1.62 7.59
CA GLU A 96 5.40 -2.69 7.85
C GLU A 96 4.06 -2.35 7.16
N CYS A 97 3.48 -3.33 6.48
CA CYS A 97 2.15 -3.23 5.91
C CYS A 97 1.27 -4.37 6.45
N ARG A 98 0.21 -4.02 7.17
CA ARG A 98 -0.76 -4.99 7.73
C ARG A 98 -2.02 -5.03 6.89
N ARG A 99 -2.49 -6.25 6.56
CA ARG A 99 -3.76 -6.47 5.85
C ARG A 99 -4.74 -7.17 6.77
N GLY A 100 -5.77 -6.44 7.19
CA GLY A 100 -6.88 -7.00 7.93
C GLY A 100 -8.15 -7.14 7.09
N LEU A 101 -9.24 -7.49 7.76
CA LEU A 101 -10.56 -7.67 7.15
C LEU A 101 -11.20 -6.31 6.82
N GLY A 102 -11.04 -5.86 5.58
CA GLY A 102 -11.62 -4.59 5.08
C GLY A 102 -10.79 -3.34 5.40
N TYR A 103 -9.56 -3.49 5.91
CA TYR A 103 -8.63 -2.39 6.17
C TYR A 103 -7.18 -2.78 5.87
N THR A 104 -6.33 -1.77 5.64
CA THR A 104 -4.89 -1.93 5.49
C THR A 104 -4.18 -0.79 6.23
N VAL A 105 -3.15 -1.13 7.00
CA VAL A 105 -2.30 -0.18 7.73
C VAL A 105 -0.92 -0.18 7.09
N PHE A 106 -0.39 1.00 6.83
CA PHE A 106 1.03 1.21 6.51
C PHE A 106 1.65 1.89 7.72
N GLU A 107 2.81 1.41 8.12
CA GLU A 107 3.57 2.00 9.20
C GLU A 107 5.03 1.97 8.82
N SER A 108 5.64 3.13 8.82
CA SER A 108 7.04 3.27 8.43
C SER A 108 7.69 4.44 9.14
N SER A 109 9.02 4.40 9.20
CA SER A 109 9.78 5.50 9.76
C SER A 109 10.94 5.91 8.86
N GLN A 110 11.21 7.22 8.81
CA GLN A 110 12.41 7.76 8.21
C GLN A 110 12.93 8.94 9.02
N LYS A 111 14.22 8.90 9.39
CA LYS A 111 14.91 9.94 10.18
C LYS A 111 14.17 10.30 11.48
N GLY A 112 13.60 9.29 12.14
CA GLY A 112 12.85 9.48 13.40
C GLY A 112 11.42 10.00 13.23
N ILE A 113 10.95 10.27 12.00
CA ILE A 113 9.56 10.59 11.71
C ILE A 113 8.82 9.30 11.36
N ARG A 114 7.71 9.02 12.05
CA ARG A 114 6.83 7.85 11.79
C ARG A 114 5.52 8.31 11.16
N ALA A 115 5.05 7.56 10.16
CA ALA A 115 3.80 7.79 9.45
C ALA A 115 3.15 6.50 8.99
#